data_AF-A0A9E2VKK7-F1
#
_entry.id   AF-A0A9E2VKK7-F1
#
_cell.length_a   1.000
_cell.length_b   1.000
_cell.length_c   1.000
_cell.angle_alpha   90.00
_cell.angle_beta   90.00
_cell.angle_gamma   90.00
#
_symmetry.space_group_name_H-M   'P 1'
#
loop_
_entity.id
_entity.type
_entity.pdbx_description
1 polymer ?
#
loop_
_entity_poly.entity_id
_entity_poly.type
_entity_poly.pdbx_seq_one_letter_code
_entity_poly.pdbx_strand_id
1 'polypeptide(L)' 'MKTLTVDDYQRVRLPDVEPRTKFAYEKDAHGRITLTKLEPAQGRPAKVRFVKRNGRTVGVTDRPISLQAIKEALAEFP' A
#
# COMPACT_ATOMS: atom_id res chain seq x y z
N MET A 1 -27.80 -6.63 -14.54
CA MET A 1 -27.02 -7.80 -14.07
C MET A 1 -26.25 -8.35 -15.26
N LYS A 2 -24.93 -8.53 -15.13
CA LYS A 2 -24.07 -9.04 -16.21
C LYS A 2 -23.52 -10.40 -15.80
N THR A 3 -23.70 -11.40 -16.65
CA THR A 3 -23.13 -12.74 -16.43
C THR A 3 -21.71 -12.76 -16.98
N LEU A 4 -20.78 -13.33 -16.22
CA LEU A 4 -19.40 -13.54 -16.62
C LEU A 4 -19.10 -15.03 -16.62
N THR A 5 -18.29 -15.48 -17.57
CA THR A 5 -17.88 -16.88 -17.69
C THR A 5 -16.46 -17.02 -17.17
N VAL A 6 -16.23 -18.09 -16.40
CA VAL A 6 -14.89 -18.49 -15.93
C VAL A 6 -14.17 -19.17 -17.09
N ASP A 7 -12.92 -18.78 -17.37
CA ASP A 7 -12.10 -19.43 -18.39
C ASP A 7 -11.41 -20.71 -17.87
N ASP A 8 -10.72 -21.42 -18.77
CA ASP A 8 -10.00 -22.67 -18.45
C ASP A 8 -8.89 -22.48 -17.39
N TYR A 9 -8.49 -21.24 -17.13
CA TYR A 9 -7.50 -20.87 -16.11
C TYR A 9 -8.14 -20.41 -14.80
N GLN A 10 -9.45 -20.62 -14.63
CA GLN A 10 -10.23 -20.22 -13.46
C GLN A 10 -10.28 -18.69 -13.25
N ARG A 11 -10.20 -17.91 -14.32
CA ARG A 11 -10.22 -16.44 -14.24
C ARG A 11 -11.57 -15.89 -14.65
N VAL A 12 -11.98 -14.81 -13.98
CA VAL A 12 -13.14 -14.00 -14.35
C VAL A 12 -12.66 -12.62 -14.76
N ARG A 13 -13.06 -12.15 -15.94
CA ARG A 13 -12.72 -10.80 -16.42
C ARG A 13 -13.74 -9.79 -15.91
N LEU A 14 -13.30 -8.92 -15.00
CA LEU A 14 -14.10 -7.81 -14.48
C LEU A 14 -13.93 -6.59 -15.41
N PRO A 15 -14.95 -6.17 -16.17
CA PRO A 15 -14.81 -5.12 -17.19
C PRO A 15 -14.67 -3.72 -16.60
N ASP A 16 -15.18 -3.48 -15.39
CA ASP A 16 -15.31 -2.15 -14.79
C ASP A 16 -14.23 -1.89 -13.71
N VAL A 17 -13.09 -2.58 -13.80
CA VAL A 17 -12.03 -2.54 -12.81
C VAL A 17 -10.70 -2.18 -13.47
N GLU A 18 -9.96 -1.26 -12.83
CA GLU A 18 -8.62 -0.88 -13.30
C GLU A 18 -7.64 -2.06 -13.25
N PRO A 19 -6.76 -2.21 -14.26
CA PRO A 19 -5.70 -3.20 -14.23
C PRO A 19 -4.86 -3.11 -12.95
N ARG A 20 -4.42 -4.27 -12.44
CA ARG A 20 -3.61 -4.41 -11.21
C ARG A 20 -4.33 -4.07 -9.89
N THR A 21 -5.62 -3.76 -9.92
CA THR A 21 -6.43 -3.68 -8.69
C THR A 21 -6.35 -5.00 -7.94
N LYS A 22 -6.09 -4.94 -6.63
CA LYS A 22 -6.01 -6.11 -5.75
C LYS A 22 -7.34 -6.30 -5.04
N PHE A 23 -7.78 -7.53 -4.93
CA PHE A 23 -8.97 -7.90 -4.16
C PHE A 23 -8.61 -9.02 -3.19
N ALA A 24 -9.17 -8.97 -1.99
CA ALA A 24 -9.29 -10.14 -1.14
C ALA A 24 -10.38 -11.05 -1.71
N TYR A 25 -10.14 -12.36 -1.69
CA TYR A 25 -11.04 -13.39 -2.17
C TYR A 25 -11.58 -14.19 -0.97
N GLU A 26 -12.90 -14.29 -0.88
CA GLU A 26 -13.57 -15.14 0.10
C GLU A 26 -14.67 -15.95 -0.59
N LYS A 27 -14.80 -17.21 -0.19
CA LYS A 27 -15.87 -18.11 -0.63
C LYS A 27 -16.64 -18.58 0.61
N ASP A 28 -17.95 -18.39 0.60
CA ASP A 28 -18.81 -18.86 1.69
C ASP A 28 -19.26 -20.32 1.51
N ALA A 29 -19.95 -20.85 2.52
CA ALA A 29 -20.48 -22.22 2.53
C ALA A 29 -21.58 -22.46 1.47
N HIS A 30 -22.20 -21.40 0.95
CA HIS A 30 -23.22 -21.45 -0.09
C HIS A 30 -22.63 -21.31 -1.50
N GLY A 31 -21.30 -21.20 -1.60
CA GLY A 31 -20.59 -21.07 -2.87
C GLY A 31 -20.58 -19.66 -3.44
N ARG A 32 -21.03 -18.65 -2.68
CA ARG A 32 -20.91 -17.24 -3.09
C ARG A 32 -19.46 -16.82 -2.93
N ILE A 33 -18.96 -16.14 -3.96
CA ILE A 33 -17.64 -15.52 -3.95
C ILE A 33 -17.81 -14.02 -3.71
N THR A 34 -17.09 -13.52 -2.71
CA THR A 34 -16.98 -12.08 -2.42
C THR A 34 -15.58 -11.61 -2.77
N LEU A 35 -15.50 -10.49 -3.51
CA LEU A 35 -14.24 -9.81 -3.81
C LEU A 35 -14.24 -8.44 -3.13
N THR A 36 -13.32 -8.23 -2.19
CA THR A 36 -13.19 -6.96 -1.46
C THR A 36 -11.97 -6.21 -1.96
N LYS A 37 -12.16 -5.01 -2.54
CA LYS A 37 -11.06 -4.19 -3.05
C LYS A 37 -10.09 -3.88 -1.90
N LEU A 38 -8.80 -4.14 -2.14
CA LEU A 38 -7.73 -3.80 -1.22
C LEU A 38 -7.13 -2.46 -1.64
N GLU A 39 -7.22 -1.48 -0.75
CA GLU A 39 -6.40 -0.28 -0.89
C GLU A 39 -4.93 -0.66 -0.68
N PRO A 40 -4.00 -0.12 -1.50
CA PRO A 40 -2.59 -0.30 -1.22
C PRO A 40 -2.32 0.21 0.19
N ALA A 41 -1.66 -0.61 1.01
CA ALA A 41 -1.24 -0.19 2.33
C ALA A 41 -0.49 1.13 2.17
N GLN A 42 -1.06 2.23 2.67
CA GLN A 42 -0.39 3.52 2.68
C GLN A 42 0.96 3.29 3.33
N GLY A 43 2.03 3.54 2.57
CA GLY A 43 3.39 3.36 3.06
C GLY A 43 3.51 4.17 4.35
N ARG A 44 3.64 3.48 5.49
CA ARG A 44 3.79 4.18 6.78
C ARG A 44 4.95 5.16 6.65
N PRO A 45 4.80 6.41 7.12
CA PRO A 45 5.85 7.42 7.00
C PRO A 45 7.15 6.89 7.60
N ALA A 46 8.27 7.20 6.93
CA ALA A 46 9.60 6.85 7.40
C ALA A 46 9.83 7.47 8.79
N LYS A 47 10.33 6.69 9.75
CA LYS A 47 10.67 7.23 11.06
C LYS A 47 12.06 7.85 10.99
N VAL A 48 12.16 9.17 11.15
CA VAL A 48 13.45 9.88 11.23
C VAL A 48 13.94 9.84 12.68
N ARG A 49 15.19 9.41 12.88
CA ARG A 49 15.90 9.55 14.15
C ARG A 49 17.12 10.43 13.96
N PHE A 50 17.23 11.50 14.73
CA PHE A 50 18.40 12.36 14.71
C PHE A 50 19.47 11.84 15.68
N VAL A 51 20.69 11.65 15.18
CA VAL A 51 21.84 11.15 15.96
C VAL A 51 23.02 12.08 15.73
N LYS A 52 23.74 12.46 16.80
CA LYS A 52 25.01 13.17 16.67
C LYS A 52 26.11 12.18 16.28
N ARG A 53 26.71 12.39 15.10
CA ARG A 53 27.90 11.65 14.63
C ARG A 53 28.96 12.66 14.19
N ASN A 54 30.19 12.52 14.71
CA ASN A 54 31.34 13.35 14.33
C ASN A 54 31.06 14.87 14.39
N GLY A 55 30.40 15.33 15.46
CA GLY A 55 30.05 16.75 15.65
C GLY A 55 28.91 17.27 14.77
N ARG A 56 28.26 16.42 13.96
CA ARG A 56 27.12 16.78 13.11
C ARG A 56 25.86 16.02 13.51
N THR A 57 24.70 16.67 13.43
CA THR A 57 23.40 16.01 13.60
C THR A 57 23.01 15.34 12.28
N VAL A 58 22.77 14.02 12.30
CA VAL A 58 22.41 13.22 11.12
C VAL A 58 21.05 12.58 11.33
N GLY A 59 20.12 12.78 10.39
CA GLY A 59 18.85 12.07 10.34
C GLY A 59 19.02 10.68 9.72
N VAL A 60 18.73 9.63 10.48
CA VAL A 60 18.76 8.23 10.05
C VAL A 60 17.33 7.75 9.87
N THR A 61 17.03 7.17 8.71
CA THR A 61 15.71 6.59 8.39
C THR A 61 15.81 5.08 8.18
N ASP A 62 14.74 4.36 8.51
CA ASP A 62 14.61 2.91 8.30
C ASP A 62 14.25 2.54 6.85
N ARG A 63 13.89 3.53 6.04
CA ARG A 63 13.40 3.39 4.66
C ARG A 63 13.67 4.68 3.86
N PRO A 64 13.56 4.64 2.52
CA PRO A 64 13.59 5.85 1.71
C PRO A 64 12.52 6.85 2.18
N ILE A 65 12.92 8.11 2.36
CA ILE A 65 12.05 9.19 2.83
C ILE A 65 11.86 10.22 1.71
N SER A 66 10.68 10.82 1.61
CA SER A 66 10.41 11.89 0.65
C SER A 66 11.02 13.21 1.12
N LEU A 67 11.35 14.10 0.18
CA LEU A 67 11.84 15.45 0.49
C LEU A 67 10.88 16.25 1.39
N GLN A 68 9.58 16.02 1.27
CA GLN A 68 8.57 16.70 2.08
C GLN A 68 8.61 16.25 3.55
N ALA A 69 8.73 14.94 3.79
CA ALA A 69 8.87 14.40 5.13
C ALA A 69 10.20 14.82 5.80
N ILE A 70 11.26 15.04 5.01
CA ILE A 70 12.50 15.64 5.53
C ILE A 70 12.26 17.08 6.02
N LYS A 71 11.53 17.89 5.25
CA LYS A 71 11.24 19.29 5.63
C LYS A 71 10.42 19.38 6.92
N GLU A 72 9.42 18.52 7.08
CA GLU A 72 8.60 18.45 8.29
C GLU A 72 9.44 18.04 9.50
N ALA A 73 10.27 16.98 9.37
CA ALA A 73 11.13 16.52 10.45
C ALA A 73 12.19 17.57 10.87
N LEU A 74 12.65 18.40 9.94
CA LEU A 74 13.55 19.52 10.24
C LEU A 74 12.82 20.71 10.88
N ALA A 75 11.55 20.95 10.54
CA ALA A 75 10.75 22.01 11.15
C ALA A 75 10.40 21.70 12.62
N GLU A 76 10.27 20.43 12.98
CA GLU A 76 10.07 19.98 14.37
C GLU A 76 11.38 19.90 15.17
N PHE A 77 12.55 20.08 14.53
CA PHE A 77 13.84 20.05 15.21
C PHE A 77 14.16 21.45 15.78
N PRO A 78 14.41 21.58 17.10
CA PRO A 78 14.71 22.88 17.74
C PRO A 78 16.07 23.47 17.37
#